data_AF-A0A1E3VN51-F1
#
_entry.id   AF-A0A1E3VN51-F1
#
_cell.length_a   1.000
_cell.length_b   1.000
_cell.length_c   1.000
_cell.angle_alpha   90.00
_cell.angle_beta   90.00
_cell.angle_gamma   90.00
#
_symmetry.space_group_name_H-M   'P 1'
#
loop_
_entity.id
_entity.type
_entity.pdbx_description
1 polymer ?
#
loop_
_entity_poly.entity_id
_entity_poly.type
_entity_poly.pdbx_seq_one_letter_code
_entity_poly.pdbx_strand_id
1 'polypeptide(L)'
;MTDFWLTDEEMDKEIEANRAVCQRLDDYDRDEDGWEEIWEGLFAILVEHMDEVREVFDLDPRRSELFSEFPDLLWAACDPQQPIIYSPVFREFGMPVFDGGPAMTTLRYDPWTGKALPPSVRDAFFEEAEKILGHEVGVLDEELDTLPEAYQRETWWIEKGL
;
A
#
# COMPACT_ATOMS: atom_id res chain seq x y z
N MET A 1 -5.79 14.96 -17.69
CA MET A 1 -5.86 15.05 -16.23
C MET A 1 -7.33 15.20 -15.90
N THR A 2 -7.92 14.13 -15.38
CA THR A 2 -9.12 14.24 -14.55
C THR A 2 -8.70 15.04 -13.32
N ASP A 3 -9.41 16.14 -13.02
CA ASP A 3 -9.18 16.86 -11.78
C ASP A 3 -9.53 15.93 -10.63
N PHE A 4 -8.59 15.73 -9.69
CA PHE A 4 -8.86 15.00 -8.47
C PHE A 4 -10.01 15.69 -7.72
N TRP A 5 -10.99 14.92 -7.25
CA TRP A 5 -12.30 15.48 -6.88
C TRP A 5 -12.35 16.15 -5.50
N LEU A 6 -11.33 15.98 -4.66
CA LEU A 6 -11.24 16.65 -3.36
C LEU A 6 -10.32 17.88 -3.44
N THR A 7 -10.69 18.93 -2.74
CA THR A 7 -9.78 20.02 -2.39
C THR A 7 -8.77 19.57 -1.34
N ASP A 8 -7.68 20.33 -1.15
CA ASP A 8 -6.68 20.03 -0.11
C ASP A 8 -7.28 19.98 1.31
N GLU A 9 -8.23 20.87 1.61
CA GLU A 9 -8.92 20.92 2.91
C GLU A 9 -9.82 19.70 3.12
N GLU A 10 -10.55 19.28 2.07
CA GLU A 10 -11.35 18.05 2.13
C GLU A 10 -10.45 16.81 2.27
N MET A 11 -9.35 16.75 1.52
CA MET A 11 -8.37 15.67 1.61
C MET A 11 -7.80 15.55 3.03
N ASP A 12 -7.35 16.65 3.63
CA ASP A 12 -6.77 16.63 4.98
C ASP A 12 -7.76 16.08 6.02
N LYS A 13 -9.05 16.42 5.87
CA LYS A 13 -10.12 15.91 6.73
C LYS A 13 -10.36 14.41 6.52
N GLU A 14 -10.37 13.95 5.28
CA GLU A 14 -10.56 12.53 4.99
C GLU A 14 -9.33 11.69 5.44
N ILE A 15 -8.11 12.23 5.33
CA ILE A 15 -6.89 11.60 5.89
C ILE A 15 -7.03 11.43 7.41
N GLU A 16 -7.49 12.46 8.13
CA GLU A 16 -7.73 12.36 9.58
C GLU A 16 -8.79 11.31 9.92
N ALA A 17 -9.88 11.25 9.14
CA ALA A 17 -10.92 10.25 9.29
C ALA A 17 -10.38 8.83 9.06
N ASN A 18 -9.60 8.62 8.00
CA ASN A 18 -8.99 7.33 7.67
C ASN A 18 -8.05 6.86 8.78
N ARG A 19 -7.21 7.75 9.33
CA ARG A 19 -6.34 7.43 10.47
C ARG A 19 -7.14 7.00 11.70
N ALA A 20 -8.24 7.69 12.01
CA ALA A 20 -9.10 7.33 13.12
C ALA A 20 -9.77 5.96 12.91
N VAL A 21 -10.14 5.63 11.66
CA VAL A 21 -10.69 4.31 11.30
C VAL A 21 -9.63 3.21 11.44
N CYS A 22 -8.42 3.40 10.91
CA CYS A 22 -7.32 2.45 11.07
C CYS A 22 -7.01 2.21 12.55
N GLN A 23 -6.88 3.27 13.35
CA GLN A 23 -6.63 3.15 14.79
C GLN A 23 -7.73 2.34 15.50
N ARG A 24 -8.99 2.58 15.15
CA ARG A 24 -10.12 1.82 15.72
C ARG A 24 -10.06 0.33 15.36
N LEU A 25 -9.64 0.01 14.14
CA LEU A 25 -9.57 -1.36 13.63
C LEU A 25 -8.31 -2.10 14.07
N ASP A 26 -7.23 -1.41 14.44
CA ASP A 26 -6.05 -2.03 15.07
C ASP A 26 -6.42 -2.70 16.41
N ASP A 27 -7.43 -2.17 17.11
CA ASP A 27 -7.94 -2.71 18.38
C ASP A 27 -9.06 -3.75 18.19
N TYR A 28 -9.42 -4.10 16.94
CA TYR A 28 -10.52 -5.03 16.64
C TYR A 28 -10.11 -6.50 16.89
N ASP A 29 -10.88 -7.23 17.70
CA ASP A 29 -10.60 -8.63 18.02
C ASP A 29 -11.61 -9.56 17.33
N ARG A 30 -11.17 -10.17 16.23
CA ARG A 30 -11.98 -11.06 15.39
C ARG A 30 -12.55 -12.26 16.17
N ASP A 31 -11.87 -12.72 17.20
CA ASP A 31 -12.30 -13.88 18.00
C ASP A 31 -13.34 -13.50 19.05
N GLU A 32 -13.32 -12.26 19.53
CA GLU A 32 -14.29 -11.74 20.52
C GLU A 32 -15.54 -11.12 19.85
N ASP A 33 -15.39 -10.41 18.73
CA ASP A 33 -16.45 -9.63 18.09
C ASP A 33 -17.41 -10.49 17.21
N GLY A 34 -16.96 -11.68 16.78
CA GLY A 34 -17.80 -12.71 16.17
C GLY A 34 -18.43 -12.34 14.82
N TRP A 35 -19.56 -12.98 14.49
CA TRP A 35 -20.26 -12.84 13.18
C TRP A 35 -21.24 -11.67 13.12
N GLU A 36 -21.38 -10.86 14.17
CA GLU A 36 -22.27 -9.70 14.17
C GLU A 36 -21.64 -8.51 13.41
N GLU A 37 -20.31 -8.50 13.28
CA GLU A 37 -19.52 -7.40 12.72
C GLU A 37 -18.67 -7.83 11.52
N ILE A 38 -19.21 -8.70 10.65
CA ILE A 38 -18.52 -9.23 9.45
C ILE A 38 -17.82 -8.15 8.61
N TRP A 39 -18.43 -6.97 8.50
CA TRP A 39 -17.85 -5.84 7.77
C TRP A 39 -16.67 -5.19 8.49
N GLU A 40 -16.69 -5.10 9.82
CA GLU A 40 -15.54 -4.60 10.59
C GLU A 40 -14.38 -5.58 10.49
N GLY A 41 -14.64 -6.89 10.56
CA GLY A 41 -13.62 -7.90 10.30
C GLY A 41 -13.01 -7.81 8.89
N LEU A 42 -13.81 -7.53 7.86
CA LEU A 42 -13.30 -7.29 6.51
C LEU A 42 -12.41 -6.05 6.44
N PHE A 43 -12.86 -4.94 7.03
CA PHE A 43 -12.08 -3.69 7.04
C PHE A 43 -10.82 -3.82 7.89
N ALA A 44 -10.84 -4.58 8.99
CA ALA A 44 -9.64 -4.88 9.78
C ALA A 44 -8.59 -5.62 8.92
N ILE A 45 -9.01 -6.59 8.10
CA ILE A 45 -8.11 -7.24 7.14
C ILE A 45 -7.55 -6.22 6.13
N LEU A 46 -8.38 -5.33 5.60
CA LEU A 46 -7.90 -4.29 4.67
C LEU A 46 -6.89 -3.36 5.36
N VAL A 47 -7.12 -2.96 6.60
CA VAL A 47 -6.21 -2.12 7.38
C VAL A 47 -4.85 -2.79 7.58
N GLU A 48 -4.80 -4.10 7.87
CA GLU A 48 -3.53 -4.86 7.96
C GLU A 48 -2.73 -4.79 6.65
N HIS A 49 -3.41 -4.81 5.50
CA HIS A 49 -2.74 -4.70 4.21
C HIS A 49 -2.29 -3.28 3.84
N MET A 50 -2.61 -2.27 4.65
CA MET A 50 -2.22 -0.89 4.43
C MET A 50 -0.97 -0.50 5.21
N ASP A 51 -0.31 -1.42 5.92
CA ASP A 51 0.82 -1.09 6.78
C ASP A 51 1.95 -0.36 6.04
N GLU A 52 2.30 -0.80 4.83
CA GLU A 52 3.32 -0.12 4.02
C GLU A 52 2.95 1.34 3.73
N VAL A 53 1.71 1.62 3.31
CA VAL A 53 1.29 3.00 3.02
C VAL A 53 1.07 3.83 4.28
N ARG A 54 0.68 3.21 5.40
CA ARG A 54 0.59 3.86 6.72
C ARG A 54 1.98 4.29 7.19
N GLU A 55 2.96 3.41 7.10
CA GLU A 55 4.33 3.69 7.52
C GLU A 55 5.00 4.73 6.62
N VAL A 56 4.90 4.55 5.30
CA VAL A 56 5.62 5.39 4.33
C VAL A 56 4.92 6.73 4.10
N PHE A 57 3.59 6.72 4.02
CA PHE A 57 2.81 7.89 3.63
C PHE A 57 1.94 8.47 4.75
N ASP A 58 1.82 7.81 5.91
CA ASP A 58 0.93 8.26 6.98
C ASP A 58 -0.51 8.48 6.46
N LEU A 59 -0.93 7.60 5.54
CA LEU A 59 -2.20 7.64 4.80
C LEU A 59 -2.43 8.92 3.97
N ASP A 60 -1.37 9.69 3.70
CA ASP A 60 -1.44 10.86 2.80
C ASP A 60 -1.00 10.47 1.38
N PRO A 61 -1.93 10.26 0.43
CA PRO A 61 -1.59 9.79 -0.91
C PRO A 61 -0.71 10.77 -1.69
N ARG A 62 -0.69 12.06 -1.31
CA ARG A 62 0.11 13.11 -1.94
C ARG A 62 1.61 12.92 -1.72
N ARG A 63 2.01 12.05 -0.78
CA ARG A 63 3.41 11.77 -0.49
C ARG A 63 4.07 10.78 -1.47
N SER A 64 3.28 10.10 -2.31
CA SER A 64 3.81 9.25 -3.37
C SER A 64 4.17 10.06 -4.62
N GLU A 65 5.27 9.71 -5.27
CA GLU A 65 5.64 10.26 -6.58
C GLU A 65 4.59 9.93 -7.67
N LEU A 66 3.80 8.87 -7.48
CA LEU A 66 2.77 8.47 -8.43
C LEU A 66 1.47 9.28 -8.29
N PHE A 67 1.34 10.14 -7.28
CA PHE A 67 0.08 10.85 -6.99
C PHE A 67 -0.39 11.74 -8.13
N SER A 68 0.54 12.44 -8.79
CA SER A 68 0.20 13.32 -9.92
C SER A 68 -0.39 12.56 -11.11
N GLU A 69 -0.08 11.27 -11.23
CA GLU A 69 -0.47 10.42 -12.34
C GLU A 69 -1.65 9.48 -12.06
N PHE A 70 -1.79 9.06 -10.80
CA PHE A 70 -2.78 8.09 -10.33
C PHE A 70 -3.39 8.49 -8.97
N PRO A 71 -3.97 9.70 -8.86
CA PRO A 71 -4.42 10.21 -7.56
C PRO A 71 -5.58 9.38 -6.98
N ASP A 72 -6.48 8.89 -7.84
CA ASP A 72 -7.65 8.09 -7.44
C ASP A 72 -7.26 6.72 -6.86
N LEU A 73 -6.23 6.11 -7.44
CA LEU A 73 -5.67 4.82 -7.00
C LEU A 73 -4.94 4.94 -5.68
N LEU A 74 -4.11 5.98 -5.52
CA LEU A 74 -3.39 6.22 -4.27
C LEU A 74 -4.34 6.66 -3.15
N TRP A 75 -5.36 7.45 -3.48
CA TRP A 75 -6.47 7.71 -2.56
C TRP A 75 -7.10 6.40 -2.08
N ALA A 76 -7.47 5.51 -3.01
CA ALA A 76 -8.04 4.21 -2.66
C ALA A 76 -7.07 3.35 -1.82
N ALA A 77 -5.77 3.39 -2.11
CA ALA A 77 -4.78 2.69 -1.29
C ALA A 77 -4.66 3.25 0.14
N CYS A 78 -5.09 4.49 0.39
CA CYS A 78 -5.05 5.14 1.70
C CYS A 78 -6.43 5.17 2.41
N ASP A 79 -7.47 4.61 1.79
CA ASP A 79 -8.82 4.52 2.34
C ASP A 79 -9.08 3.09 2.87
N PRO A 80 -9.27 2.90 4.20
CA PRO A 80 -9.47 1.59 4.81
C PRO A 80 -10.78 0.89 4.42
N GLN A 81 -11.63 1.54 3.62
CA GLN A 81 -12.85 0.97 3.08
C GLN A 81 -12.68 0.47 1.63
N GLN A 82 -11.51 0.68 1.01
CA GLN A 82 -11.24 0.31 -0.37
C GLN A 82 -10.31 -0.92 -0.43
N PRO A 83 -10.59 -1.90 -1.31
CA PRO A 83 -9.78 -3.10 -1.46
C PRO A 83 -8.61 -2.87 -2.44
N ILE A 84 -7.93 -1.72 -2.34
CA ILE A 84 -6.74 -1.40 -3.12
C ILE A 84 -5.56 -1.32 -2.15
N ILE A 85 -4.48 -2.00 -2.51
CA ILE A 85 -3.21 -1.94 -1.80
C ILE A 85 -2.19 -1.33 -2.74
N TYR A 86 -1.26 -0.58 -2.16
CA TYR A 86 -0.08 -0.12 -2.86
C TYR A 86 1.16 -0.51 -2.08
N SER A 87 2.10 -1.17 -2.74
CA SER A 87 3.43 -1.43 -2.20
C SER A 87 4.40 -0.38 -2.73
N PRO A 88 4.83 0.59 -1.89
CA PRO A 88 5.76 1.65 -2.31
C PRO A 88 7.13 1.09 -2.70
N VAL A 89 7.57 0.01 -2.03
CA VAL A 89 8.87 -0.63 -2.30
C VAL A 89 8.90 -1.33 -3.66
N PHE A 90 7.82 -2.00 -4.05
CA PHE A 90 7.75 -2.75 -5.31
C PHE A 90 7.15 -1.94 -6.47
N ARG A 91 6.60 -0.76 -6.19
CA ARG A 91 5.83 0.05 -7.15
C ARG A 91 4.67 -0.77 -7.75
N GLU A 92 3.90 -1.40 -6.89
CA GLU A 92 2.82 -2.30 -7.28
C GLU A 92 1.50 -1.89 -6.63
N PHE A 93 0.47 -1.72 -7.45
CA PHE A 93 -0.91 -1.71 -6.96
C PHE A 93 -1.48 -3.12 -7.03
N GLY A 94 -2.37 -3.46 -6.11
CA GLY A 94 -3.02 -4.76 -6.08
C GLY A 94 -4.34 -4.75 -5.33
N MET A 95 -5.01 -5.90 -5.37
CA MET A 95 -6.13 -6.21 -4.50
C MET A 95 -5.74 -7.34 -3.54
N PRO A 96 -6.07 -7.26 -2.24
CA PRO A 96 -5.75 -8.31 -1.30
C PRO A 96 -6.39 -9.64 -1.69
N VAL A 97 -5.68 -10.73 -1.45
CA VAL A 97 -6.27 -12.07 -1.41
C VAL A 97 -6.64 -12.35 0.04
N PHE A 98 -7.91 -12.60 0.32
CA PHE A 98 -8.42 -12.87 1.65
C PHE A 98 -8.14 -14.33 2.09
N ASP A 99 -6.87 -14.74 2.02
CA ASP A 99 -6.39 -16.06 2.45
C ASP A 99 -5.62 -16.01 3.79
N GLY A 100 -5.49 -14.81 4.37
CA GLY A 100 -4.77 -14.57 5.63
C GLY A 100 -3.26 -14.40 5.47
N GLY A 101 -2.75 -14.37 4.23
CA GLY A 101 -1.36 -14.04 3.93
C GLY A 101 -1.21 -12.66 3.27
N PRO A 102 0.03 -12.21 3.00
CA PRO A 102 0.29 -10.92 2.34
C PRO A 102 0.06 -10.97 0.81
N ALA A 103 -0.62 -12.00 0.32
CA ALA A 103 -0.81 -12.21 -1.11
C ALA A 103 -1.76 -11.16 -1.68
N MET A 104 -1.44 -10.67 -2.88
CA MET A 104 -2.31 -9.77 -3.62
C MET A 104 -2.36 -10.13 -5.10
N THR A 105 -3.48 -9.78 -5.76
CA THR A 105 -3.58 -9.77 -7.21
C THR A 105 -3.07 -8.43 -7.73
N THR A 106 -1.90 -8.42 -8.36
CA THR A 106 -1.30 -7.20 -8.92
C THR A 106 -2.15 -6.63 -10.07
N LEU A 107 -2.41 -5.33 -10.02
CA LEU A 107 -3.07 -4.59 -11.08
C LEU A 107 -2.04 -4.17 -12.14
N ARG A 108 -2.41 -4.31 -13.41
CA ARG A 108 -1.62 -3.82 -14.57
C ARG A 108 -2.18 -2.54 -15.18
N TYR A 109 -3.44 -2.25 -14.90
CA TYR A 109 -4.16 -1.09 -15.39
C TYR A 109 -4.98 -0.51 -14.25
N ASP A 110 -5.09 0.81 -14.24
CA ASP A 110 -6.00 1.54 -13.37
C ASP A 110 -7.44 1.09 -13.65
N PRO A 111 -8.18 0.61 -12.63
CA PRO A 111 -9.53 0.07 -12.82
C PRO A 111 -10.57 1.13 -13.16
N TRP A 112 -10.30 2.42 -12.90
CA TRP A 112 -11.20 3.53 -13.20
C TRP A 112 -10.92 4.12 -14.58
N THR A 113 -9.65 4.36 -14.90
CA THR A 113 -9.27 5.06 -16.13
C THR A 113 -8.85 4.12 -17.27
N GLY A 114 -8.48 2.88 -16.95
CA GLY A 114 -7.87 1.94 -17.91
C GLY A 114 -6.44 2.29 -18.30
N LYS A 115 -5.84 3.32 -17.67
CA LYS A 115 -4.44 3.71 -17.92
C LYS A 115 -3.50 2.59 -17.47
N ALA A 116 -2.47 2.30 -18.27
CA ALA A 116 -1.45 1.33 -17.88
C ALA A 116 -0.69 1.84 -16.65
N LEU A 117 -0.47 0.95 -15.69
CA LEU A 117 0.32 1.26 -14.49
C LEU A 117 1.82 1.15 -14.80
N PRO A 118 2.68 1.86 -14.05
CA PRO A 118 4.13 1.68 -14.14
C PRO A 118 4.50 0.21 -13.92
N PRO A 119 5.55 -0.29 -14.59
CA PRO A 119 6.00 -1.66 -14.37
C PRO A 119 6.50 -1.82 -12.93
N SER A 120 6.20 -2.98 -12.35
CA SER A 120 6.76 -3.41 -11.06
C SER A 120 8.29 -3.36 -11.10
N VAL A 121 8.88 -2.95 -9.96
CA VAL A 121 10.32 -3.00 -9.73
C VAL A 121 10.71 -4.18 -8.81
N ARG A 122 9.80 -5.12 -8.56
CA ARG A 122 10.02 -6.28 -7.67
C ARG A 122 11.22 -7.14 -8.05
N ASP A 123 11.36 -7.47 -9.34
CA ASP A 123 12.52 -8.26 -9.79
C ASP A 123 13.83 -7.50 -9.53
N ALA A 124 13.85 -6.20 -9.86
CA ALA A 124 15.01 -5.34 -9.60
C ALA A 124 15.30 -5.17 -8.10
N PHE A 125 14.26 -5.15 -7.26
CA PHE A 125 14.40 -5.11 -5.81
C PHE A 125 15.14 -6.34 -5.31
N PHE A 126 14.68 -7.54 -5.66
CA PHE A 126 15.31 -8.78 -5.20
C PHE A 126 16.74 -8.90 -5.74
N GLU A 127 17.00 -8.54 -6.99
CA GLU A 127 18.37 -8.49 -7.52
C GLU A 127 19.29 -7.57 -6.70
N GLU A 128 18.80 -6.42 -6.23
CA GLU A 128 19.60 -5.51 -5.40
C GLU A 128 19.73 -6.01 -3.95
N ALA A 129 18.65 -6.54 -3.37
CA ALA A 129 18.65 -7.12 -2.02
C ALA A 129 19.64 -8.28 -1.93
N GLU A 130 19.60 -9.21 -2.88
CA GLU A 130 20.52 -10.36 -2.94
C GLU A 130 21.98 -9.94 -3.14
N LYS A 131 22.23 -8.86 -3.90
CA LYS A 131 23.58 -8.27 -4.02
C LYS A 131 24.07 -7.69 -2.69
N ILE A 132 23.19 -7.06 -1.92
CA ILE A 132 23.51 -6.46 -0.61
C ILE A 132 23.75 -7.56 0.44
N LEU A 133 22.87 -8.56 0.50
CA LEU A 133 22.87 -9.63 1.50
C LEU A 133 23.82 -10.80 1.13
N GLY A 134 24.20 -10.91 -0.14
CA GLY A 134 25.16 -11.90 -0.63
C GLY A 134 24.61 -13.31 -0.81
N HIS A 135 23.29 -13.49 -0.77
CA HIS A 135 22.59 -14.77 -0.98
C HIS A 135 21.15 -14.53 -1.47
N GLU A 136 20.50 -15.57 -1.99
CA GLU A 136 19.10 -15.53 -2.43
C GLU A 136 18.17 -15.33 -1.22
N VAL A 137 17.17 -14.46 -1.38
CA VAL A 137 16.19 -14.13 -0.31
C VAL A 137 14.76 -14.14 -0.84
N GLY A 138 13.83 -14.52 0.03
CA GLY A 138 12.39 -14.50 -0.20
C GLY A 138 11.71 -13.27 0.40
N VAL A 139 10.46 -13.03 -0.02
CA VAL A 139 9.64 -11.89 0.43
C VAL A 139 9.30 -11.91 1.93
N LEU A 140 9.41 -13.07 2.59
CA LEU A 140 9.12 -13.24 4.02
C LEU A 140 10.40 -13.32 4.87
N ASP A 141 11.57 -13.10 4.27
CA ASP A 141 12.82 -13.20 4.99
C ASP A 141 13.05 -11.93 5.81
N GLU A 142 13.16 -12.09 7.14
CA GLU A 142 13.39 -10.99 8.09
C GLU A 142 14.68 -10.19 7.80
N GLU A 143 15.61 -10.76 7.04
CA GLU A 143 16.84 -10.07 6.61
C GLU A 143 16.55 -8.88 5.68
N LEU A 144 15.39 -8.85 5.01
CA LEU A 144 14.96 -7.69 4.21
C LEU A 144 14.80 -6.42 5.06
N ASP A 145 14.46 -6.55 6.34
CA ASP A 145 14.33 -5.42 7.28
C ASP A 145 15.69 -4.80 7.63
N THR A 146 16.79 -5.48 7.30
CA THR A 146 18.15 -4.98 7.51
C THR A 146 18.67 -4.15 6.34
N LEU A 147 17.94 -4.13 5.23
CA LEU A 147 18.27 -3.29 4.08
C LEU A 147 18.18 -1.79 4.45
N PRO A 148 18.89 -0.90 3.73
CA PRO A 148 18.79 0.54 3.97
C PRO A 148 17.33 1.02 3.89
N GLU A 149 16.95 2.01 4.70
CA GLU A 149 15.58 2.55 4.79
C GLU A 149 14.96 2.91 3.42
N ALA A 150 15.79 3.32 2.44
CA ALA A 150 15.32 3.59 1.08
C ALA A 150 14.62 2.37 0.43
N TYR A 151 15.03 1.14 0.77
CA TYR A 151 14.43 -0.13 0.33
C TYR A 151 13.13 -0.48 1.06
N GLN A 152 12.60 0.40 1.90
CA GLN A 152 11.25 0.29 2.47
C GLN A 152 10.28 1.31 1.86
N ARG A 153 10.75 2.10 0.88
CA ARG A 153 10.03 3.27 0.36
C ARG A 153 10.17 3.36 -1.15
N GLU A 154 9.54 4.38 -1.72
CA GLU A 154 9.73 4.71 -3.13
C GLU A 154 11.15 5.17 -3.47
N THR A 155 11.87 5.71 -2.46
CA THR A 155 13.15 6.38 -2.62
C THR A 155 14.18 5.56 -3.39
N TRP A 156 14.30 4.24 -3.15
CA TRP A 156 15.34 3.46 -3.80
C TRP A 156 15.17 3.39 -5.33
N TRP A 157 13.95 3.16 -5.83
CA TRP A 157 13.72 3.06 -7.26
C TRP A 157 13.70 4.44 -7.93
N ILE A 158 13.31 5.49 -7.20
CA ILE A 158 13.44 6.90 -7.64
C ILE A 158 14.93 7.23 -7.86
N GLU A 159 15.79 6.96 -6.87
CA GLU A 159 17.23 7.23 -6.93
C GLU A 159 17.92 6.43 -8.04
N LYS A 160 17.41 5.23 -8.35
CA LYS A 160 17.90 4.37 -9.43
C LYS A 160 17.34 4.74 -10.80
N GLY A 161 16.34 5.62 -10.87
CA GLY A 161 15.68 6.04 -12.11
C GLY A 161 14.90 4.92 -12.80
N LEU A 162 14.30 4.03 -12.01
CA LEU A 162 13.47 2.92 -12.48
C LEU A 162 12.02 3.34 -12.69
#